data_AF-A0A1J4K6P2-F1
#
_entry.id   AF-A0A1J4K6P2-F1
#
_cell.length_a   1.000
_cell.length_b   1.000
_cell.length_c   1.000
_cell.angle_alpha   90.00
_cell.angle_beta   90.00
_cell.angle_gamma   90.00
#
_symmetry.space_group_name_H-M   'P 1'
#
loop_
_entity.id
_entity.type
_entity.pdbx_description
1 polymer ?
#
loop_
_entity_poly.entity_id
_entity_poly.type
_entity_poly.pdbx_seq_one_letter_code
_entity_poly.pdbx_strand_id
1 'polypeptide(L)'
;MDEDREDLLRRLQLRINEARHLNNLAASDELAEEHQIKKPQVTQEEIFDIPIFLLKRNAAKTAGPTSEDHLQDPDIAYYLREIKKVPKSVYQDYQDRKMKGELASKEWKPRQEVVDELADRLITKTEKLRARNKRAANYDISGITHIDFINDHNKRFNRKLARDFDEYTADVRMNMERGGNV
;
A
#
# COMPACT_ATOMS: atom_id res chain seq x y z
N MET A 1 -6.78 28.08 23.71
CA MET A 1 -8.23 27.83 23.53
C MET A 1 -8.51 26.81 22.41
N ASP A 2 -7.59 26.58 21.46
CA ASP A 2 -7.81 25.62 20.36
C ASP A 2 -7.31 24.18 20.64
N GLU A 3 -6.31 24.00 21.51
CA GLU A 3 -5.76 22.67 21.86
C GLU A 3 -6.81 21.76 22.52
N ASP A 4 -7.67 22.30 23.39
CA ASP A 4 -8.74 21.55 24.05
C ASP A 4 -9.79 21.01 23.07
N ARG A 5 -9.99 21.71 21.94
CA ARG A 5 -10.95 21.32 20.89
C ARG A 5 -10.40 20.19 20.02
N GLU A 6 -9.11 20.22 19.69
CA GLU A 6 -8.46 19.16 18.93
C GLU A 6 -8.38 17.86 19.73
N ASP A 7 -8.09 17.93 21.02
CA ASP A 7 -8.08 16.77 21.92
C ASP A 7 -9.48 16.15 22.07
N LEU A 8 -10.52 16.98 22.13
CA LEU A 8 -11.91 16.51 22.12
C LEU A 8 -12.24 15.75 20.82
N LEU A 9 -11.80 16.28 19.67
CA LEU A 9 -12.02 15.65 18.36
C LEU A 9 -11.28 14.31 18.24
N ARG A 10 -10.03 14.23 18.72
CA ARG A 10 -9.28 12.97 18.76
C ARG A 10 -9.96 11.92 19.64
N ARG A 11 -10.42 12.30 20.83
CA ARG A 11 -11.18 11.40 21.72
C ARG A 11 -12.48 10.93 21.07
N LEU A 12 -13.21 11.82 20.40
CA LEU A 12 -14.43 11.46 19.66
C LEU A 12 -14.13 10.48 18.53
N GLN A 13 -13.05 10.72 17.78
CA GLN A 13 -12.65 9.83 16.68
C GLN A 13 -12.22 8.45 17.17
N LEU A 14 -11.48 8.38 18.27
CA LEU A 14 -11.14 7.12 18.94
C LEU A 14 -12.41 6.36 19.35
N ARG A 15 -13.38 7.06 19.96
CA ARG A 15 -14.65 6.47 20.38
C ARG A 15 -15.51 5.97 19.21
N ILE A 16 -15.52 6.69 18.08
CA ILE A 16 -16.19 6.25 16.85
C ILE A 16 -15.54 4.99 16.29
N ASN A 17 -14.21 4.93 16.27
CA ASN A 17 -13.48 3.76 15.79
C ASN A 17 -13.70 2.55 16.70
N GLU A 18 -13.71 2.76 18.02
CA GLU A 18 -14.04 1.73 19.00
C GLU A 18 -15.46 1.18 18.81
N ALA A 19 -16.46 2.07 18.65
CA ALA A 19 -17.84 1.66 18.39
C ALA A 19 -17.98 0.87 17.08
N ARG A 20 -17.26 1.26 16.02
CA ARG A 20 -17.22 0.49 14.76
C ARG A 20 -16.59 -0.89 14.95
N HIS A 21 -15.51 -0.97 15.73
CA HIS A 21 -14.85 -2.24 16.01
C HIS A 21 -15.78 -3.19 16.77
N LEU A 22 -16.49 -2.70 17.79
CA LEU A 22 -17.48 -3.48 18.54
C LEU A 22 -18.63 -3.96 17.65
N ASN A 23 -19.12 -3.12 16.74
CA ASN A 23 -20.18 -3.51 15.80
C ASN A 23 -19.70 -4.60 14.82
N ASN A 24 -18.48 -4.46 14.29
CA ASN A 24 -17.88 -5.46 13.42
C ASN A 24 -17.63 -6.79 14.16
N LEU A 25 -17.22 -6.76 15.43
CA LEU A 25 -17.09 -7.94 16.27
C LEU A 25 -18.46 -8.60 16.49
N ALA A 26 -19.47 -7.84 16.90
CA ALA A 26 -20.82 -8.36 17.09
C ALA A 26 -21.38 -9.02 15.81
N ALA A 27 -21.24 -8.36 14.66
CA ALA A 27 -21.64 -8.93 13.38
C ALA A 27 -20.87 -10.23 13.03
N SER A 28 -19.57 -10.29 13.35
CA SER A 28 -18.78 -11.52 13.17
C SER A 28 -19.22 -12.64 14.11
N ASP A 29 -19.67 -12.28 15.32
CA ASP A 29 -20.14 -13.21 16.34
C ASP A 29 -21.48 -13.83 15.92
N GLU A 30 -22.41 -13.01 15.44
CA GLU A 30 -23.71 -13.44 14.91
C GLU A 30 -23.55 -14.39 13.71
N LEU A 31 -22.69 -14.04 12.74
CA LEU A 31 -22.39 -14.91 11.59
C LEU A 31 -21.74 -16.23 12.00
N ALA A 32 -20.89 -16.21 13.03
CA ALA A 32 -20.24 -17.42 13.53
C ALA A 32 -21.26 -18.36 14.20
N GLU A 33 -22.23 -17.82 14.94
CA GLU A 33 -23.33 -18.59 15.53
C GLU A 33 -24.26 -19.17 14.47
N GLU A 34 -24.69 -18.37 13.50
CA GLU A 34 -25.58 -18.79 12.41
C GLU A 34 -24.97 -19.95 11.59
N HIS A 35 -23.67 -19.85 11.29
CA HIS A 35 -22.97 -20.83 10.47
C HIS A 35 -22.24 -21.93 11.28
N GLN A 36 -22.42 -21.97 12.61
CA GLN A 36 -21.74 -22.91 13.53
C GLN A 36 -20.22 -22.95 13.34
N ILE A 37 -19.62 -21.81 13.00
CA ILE A 37 -18.18 -21.67 12.77
C ILE A 37 -17.49 -21.52 14.13
N LYS A 38 -16.67 -22.50 14.52
CA LYS A 38 -15.86 -22.40 15.74
C LYS A 38 -14.84 -21.27 15.59
N LYS A 39 -14.92 -20.24 16.44
CA LYS A 39 -13.91 -19.19 16.50
C LYS A 39 -12.57 -19.79 16.95
N PRO A 40 -11.45 -19.46 16.31
CA PRO A 40 -10.13 -19.88 16.80
C PRO A 40 -9.86 -19.20 18.15
N GLN A 41 -9.61 -20.00 19.18
CA GLN A 41 -9.16 -19.53 20.50
C GLN A 41 -7.68 -19.18 20.37
N VAL A 42 -7.36 -17.92 20.05
CA VAL A 42 -5.97 -17.45 19.94
C VAL A 42 -5.55 -16.92 21.32
N THR A 43 -4.57 -17.57 21.95
CA THR A 43 -3.99 -17.09 23.21
C THR A 43 -3.17 -15.81 22.97
N GLN A 44 -2.98 -14.94 23.98
CA GLN A 44 -2.28 -13.66 23.80
C GLN A 44 -0.84 -13.79 23.26
N GLU A 45 -0.21 -14.94 23.46
CA GLU A 45 1.13 -15.27 22.93
C GLU A 45 1.08 -15.69 21.45
N GLU A 46 0.00 -16.36 21.01
CA GLU A 46 -0.23 -16.76 19.61
C GLU A 46 -0.67 -15.60 18.70
N ILE A 47 -1.05 -14.45 19.26
CA ILE A 47 -1.40 -13.24 18.49
C ILE A 47 -0.20 -12.75 17.65
N PHE A 48 1.03 -13.03 18.10
CA PHE A 48 2.27 -12.62 17.42
C PHE A 48 2.86 -13.70 16.50
N ASP A 49 2.39 -14.94 16.61
CA ASP A 49 2.80 -16.04 15.73
C ASP A 49 1.77 -16.22 14.62
N ILE A 50 1.86 -15.38 13.58
CA ILE A 50 1.04 -15.53 12.39
C ILE A 50 1.30 -16.91 11.79
N PRO A 51 0.31 -17.83 11.73
CA PRO A 51 0.52 -19.15 11.18
C PRO A 51 0.93 -19.04 9.71
N ILE A 52 2.08 -19.61 9.37
CA ILE A 52 2.71 -19.55 8.04
C ILE A 52 1.75 -19.98 6.90
N PHE A 53 0.72 -20.76 7.20
CA PHE A 53 -0.28 -21.19 6.22
C PHE A 53 -1.31 -20.11 5.84
N LEU A 54 -1.56 -19.10 6.69
CA LEU A 54 -2.47 -17.98 6.37
C LEU A 54 -1.84 -16.95 5.42
N LEU A 55 -0.51 -16.92 5.31
CA LEU A 55 0.24 -16.13 4.32
C LEU A 55 0.12 -16.68 2.89
N LYS A 56 -0.40 -17.89 2.68
CA LYS A 56 -0.37 -18.59 1.38
C LYS A 56 -1.62 -18.42 0.52
N ARG A 57 -2.73 -17.85 1.01
CA ARG A 57 -4.03 -18.05 0.35
C ARG A 57 -4.46 -16.97 -0.66
N ASN A 58 -3.90 -15.76 -0.62
CA ASN A 58 -4.34 -14.66 -1.50
C ASN A 58 -3.21 -14.02 -2.33
N ALA A 59 -2.26 -14.83 -2.79
CA ALA A 59 -1.26 -14.36 -3.77
C ALA A 59 -1.94 -14.19 -5.14
N ALA A 60 -2.20 -12.94 -5.52
CA ALA A 60 -2.72 -12.59 -6.84
C ALA A 60 -1.78 -13.13 -7.94
N LYS A 61 -2.34 -13.85 -8.92
CA LYS A 61 -1.66 -14.60 -9.98
C LYS A 61 -0.82 -13.77 -10.97
N THR A 62 -0.64 -12.46 -10.77
CA THR A 62 -0.11 -11.54 -11.79
C THR A 62 1.19 -10.84 -11.44
N ALA A 63 1.87 -11.23 -10.35
CA ALA A 63 3.17 -10.64 -10.01
C ALA A 63 4.35 -11.51 -10.48
N GLY A 64 5.10 -11.00 -11.46
CA GLY A 64 6.49 -11.36 -11.72
C GLY A 64 7.29 -10.10 -12.11
N PRO A 65 8.63 -10.04 -11.97
CA PRO A 65 9.57 -11.13 -11.71
C PRO A 65 10.44 -10.92 -10.45
N THR A 66 10.21 -11.73 -9.42
CA THR A 66 11.18 -12.54 -8.66
C THR A 66 10.44 -13.02 -7.43
N SER A 67 10.18 -14.31 -7.36
CA SER A 67 9.32 -15.03 -6.40
C SER A 67 9.73 -14.92 -4.93
N GLU A 68 10.75 -14.12 -4.60
CA GLU A 68 11.19 -13.85 -3.22
C GLU A 68 10.65 -12.53 -2.66
N ASP A 69 10.20 -11.60 -3.52
CA ASP A 69 9.73 -10.26 -3.10
C ASP A 69 8.31 -10.28 -2.50
N HIS A 70 7.58 -11.40 -2.61
CA HIS A 70 6.22 -11.55 -2.09
C HIS A 70 6.15 -12.21 -0.70
N LEU A 71 7.29 -12.75 -0.22
CA LEU A 71 7.41 -13.33 1.12
C LEU A 71 7.83 -12.28 2.17
N GLN A 72 8.19 -11.08 1.74
CA GLN A 72 8.61 -9.98 2.61
C GLN A 72 7.52 -8.92 2.63
N ASP A 73 7.24 -8.36 3.80
CA ASP A 73 6.40 -7.17 3.88
C ASP A 73 6.87 -6.14 2.84
N PRO A 74 5.97 -5.52 2.06
CA PRO A 74 6.35 -4.60 1.00
C PRO A 74 7.24 -3.46 1.53
N ASP A 75 7.04 -3.11 2.80
CA ASP A 75 7.84 -2.14 3.54
C ASP A 75 9.28 -2.62 3.79
N ILE A 76 9.48 -3.92 4.08
CA ILE A 76 10.81 -4.54 4.25
C ILE A 76 11.54 -4.57 2.90
N ALA A 77 10.90 -5.07 1.84
CA ALA A 77 11.51 -5.13 0.51
C ALA A 77 11.91 -3.72 0.02
N TYR A 78 11.05 -2.74 0.26
CA TYR A 78 11.32 -1.34 -0.01
C TYR A 78 12.50 -0.82 0.82
N TYR A 79 12.52 -1.08 2.12
CA TYR A 79 13.61 -0.68 3.02
C TYR A 79 14.96 -1.24 2.57
N LEU A 80 15.04 -2.54 2.29
CA LEU A 80 16.26 -3.20 1.81
C LEU A 80 16.75 -2.60 0.48
N ARG A 81 15.81 -2.29 -0.44
CA ARG A 81 16.14 -1.63 -1.72
C ARG A 81 16.69 -0.22 -1.50
N GLU A 82 16.18 0.50 -0.51
CA GLU A 82 16.66 1.84 -0.20
C GLU A 82 18.02 1.82 0.50
N ILE A 83 18.29 0.88 1.41
CA ILE A 83 19.61 0.69 2.04
C ILE A 83 20.68 0.46 0.99
N LYS A 84 20.44 -0.41 0.00
CA LYS A 84 21.39 -0.72 -1.07
C LYS A 84 21.84 0.50 -1.88
N LYS A 85 21.03 1.57 -1.90
CA LYS A 85 21.32 2.83 -2.61
C LYS A 85 21.99 3.89 -1.72
N VAL A 86 22.02 3.70 -0.40
CA VAL A 86 22.71 4.64 0.51
C VAL A 86 24.22 4.51 0.28
N PRO A 87 24.96 5.63 0.18
CA PRO A 87 26.40 5.58 -0.03
C PRO A 87 27.11 4.93 1.16
N LYS A 88 28.17 4.17 0.88
CA LYS A 88 28.96 3.45 1.90
C LYS A 88 29.66 4.39 2.89
N SER A 89 29.91 5.64 2.50
CA SER A 89 30.49 6.68 3.36
C SER A 89 29.64 6.91 4.62
N VAL A 90 28.32 6.97 4.48
CA VAL A 90 27.39 7.14 5.61
C VAL A 90 27.51 5.99 6.63
N TYR A 91 27.82 4.78 6.14
CA TYR A 91 28.04 3.63 7.01
C TYR A 91 29.41 3.67 7.70
N GLN A 92 30.46 4.11 7.00
CA GLN A 92 31.79 4.32 7.59
C GLN A 92 31.74 5.39 8.69
N ASP A 93 31.04 6.49 8.45
CA ASP A 93 30.81 7.54 9.43
C ASP A 93 30.14 7.01 10.71
N TYR A 94 29.18 6.10 10.56
CA TYR A 94 28.54 5.44 11.68
C TYR A 94 29.52 4.55 12.46
N GLN A 95 30.36 3.78 11.77
CA GLN A 95 31.37 2.94 12.40
C GLN A 95 32.39 3.76 13.18
N ASP A 96 32.92 4.83 12.58
CA ASP A 96 33.91 5.72 13.22
C ASP A 96 33.34 6.34 14.50
N ARG A 97 32.08 6.77 14.47
CA ARG A 97 31.38 7.31 15.65
C ARG A 97 31.16 6.26 16.73
N LYS A 98 30.77 5.05 16.33
CA LYS A 98 30.62 3.91 17.25
C LYS A 98 31.95 3.61 17.95
N MET A 99 33.07 3.66 17.23
CA MET A 99 34.41 3.46 17.80
C MET A 99 34.81 4.59 18.77
N LYS A 100 34.39 5.83 18.51
CA LYS A 100 34.59 6.97 19.41
C LYS A 100 33.71 6.94 20.68
N GLY A 101 32.73 6.02 20.76
CA GLY A 101 31.78 5.96 21.87
C GLY A 101 30.72 7.06 21.84
N GLU A 102 30.58 7.77 20.71
CA GLU A 102 29.55 8.78 20.50
C GLU A 102 28.20 8.08 20.29
N LEU A 103 27.45 7.88 21.38
CA LEU A 103 26.06 7.44 21.28
C LEU A 103 25.22 8.51 20.57
N ALA A 104 24.22 8.08 19.80
CA ALA A 104 23.24 8.99 19.22
C ALA A 104 22.42 9.65 20.34
N SER A 105 22.88 10.80 20.82
CA SER A 105 22.19 11.63 21.79
C SER A 105 21.26 12.61 21.06
N LYS A 106 20.28 13.16 21.79
CA LYS A 106 19.36 14.19 21.27
C LYS A 106 20.08 15.46 20.80
N GLU A 107 21.31 15.68 21.27
CA GLU A 107 22.14 16.84 20.94
C GLU A 107 22.97 16.64 19.66
N TRP A 108 23.06 15.41 19.17
CA TRP A 108 23.84 15.12 17.98
C TRP A 108 23.20 15.73 16.73
N LYS A 109 24.01 16.47 15.97
CA LYS A 109 23.60 17.05 14.69
C LYS A 109 24.32 16.34 13.53
N PRO A 110 23.59 15.85 12.52
CA PRO A 110 24.19 15.33 11.31
C PRO A 110 24.96 16.43 10.55
N ARG A 111 25.91 16.00 9.70
CA ARG A 111 26.52 16.89 8.70
C ARG A 111 25.44 17.43 7.77
N GLN A 112 25.51 18.72 7.46
CA GLN A 112 24.54 19.38 6.58
C GLN A 112 24.47 18.71 5.21
N GLU A 113 25.62 18.36 4.64
CA GLU A 113 25.74 17.66 3.35
C GLU A 113 24.88 16.38 3.28
N VAL A 114 24.92 15.55 4.33
CA VAL A 114 24.16 14.29 4.38
C VAL A 114 22.64 14.55 4.49
N VAL A 115 22.26 15.64 5.17
CA VAL A 115 20.86 16.05 5.28
C VAL A 115 20.34 16.55 3.94
N ASP A 116 21.13 17.37 3.23
CA ASP A 116 20.78 17.92 1.92
C ASP A 116 20.65 16.80 0.88
N GLU A 117 21.60 15.85 0.85
CA GLU A 117 21.52 14.66 0.00
C GLU A 117 20.26 13.81 0.26
N LEU A 118 19.89 13.65 1.54
CA LEU A 118 18.66 12.95 1.91
C LEU A 118 17.42 13.70 1.41
N ALA A 119 17.38 15.02 1.57
CA ALA A 119 16.28 15.85 1.11
C ALA A 119 16.11 15.75 -0.41
N ASP A 120 17.19 15.90 -1.17
CA ASP A 120 17.18 15.78 -2.64
C ASP A 120 16.71 14.40 -3.09
N ARG A 121 17.16 13.35 -2.41
CA ARG A 121 16.73 11.97 -2.69
C ARG A 121 15.23 11.77 -2.45
N LEU A 122 14.66 12.36 -1.40
CA LEU A 122 13.22 12.31 -1.13
C LEU A 122 12.43 13.08 -2.20
N ILE A 123 12.88 14.28 -2.55
CA ILE A 123 12.24 15.11 -3.58
C ILE A 123 12.22 14.37 -4.91
N THR A 124 13.38 13.97 -5.42
CA THR A 124 13.51 13.26 -6.71
C THR A 124 12.67 11.97 -6.76
N LYS A 125 12.53 11.27 -5.63
CA LYS A 125 11.66 10.10 -5.53
C LYS A 125 10.19 10.44 -5.68
N THR A 126 9.71 11.49 -5.00
CA THR A 126 8.31 11.94 -5.15
C THR A 126 8.01 12.39 -6.57
N GLU A 127 8.95 13.07 -7.22
CA GLU A 127 8.83 13.48 -8.63
C GLU A 127 8.76 12.29 -9.57
N LYS A 128 9.64 11.29 -9.40
CA LYS A 128 9.60 10.04 -10.19
C LYS A 128 8.26 9.32 -10.03
N LEU A 129 7.72 9.25 -8.81
CA LEU A 129 6.40 8.66 -8.55
C LEU A 129 5.28 9.46 -9.24
N ARG A 130 5.29 10.79 -9.14
CA ARG A 130 4.33 11.67 -9.82
C ARG A 130 4.41 11.51 -11.34
N ALA A 131 5.62 11.48 -11.91
CA ALA A 131 5.84 11.29 -13.34
C ALA A 131 5.35 9.92 -13.82
N ARG A 132 5.61 8.84 -13.06
CA ARG A 132 5.09 7.50 -13.35
C ARG A 132 3.56 7.48 -13.35
N ASN A 133 2.93 8.06 -12.34
CA ASN A 133 1.47 8.11 -12.22
C ASN A 133 0.85 8.93 -13.35
N LYS A 134 1.47 10.06 -13.73
CA LYS A 134 1.03 10.88 -14.87
C LYS A 134 1.10 10.13 -16.20
N ARG A 135 2.19 9.39 -16.45
CA ARG A 135 2.31 8.53 -17.63
C ARG A 135 1.25 7.43 -17.66
N ALA A 136 1.02 6.77 -16.53
CA ALA A 136 -0.01 5.73 -16.42
C ALA A 136 -1.44 6.29 -16.64
N ALA A 137 -1.70 7.53 -16.22
CA ALA A 137 -2.99 8.17 -16.47
C ALA A 137 -3.23 8.49 -17.95
N ASN A 138 -2.15 8.85 -18.67
CA ASN A 138 -2.19 9.30 -20.07
C ASN A 138 -2.07 8.16 -21.09
N TYR A 139 -1.50 7.01 -20.73
CA TYR A 139 -1.28 5.87 -21.63
C TYR A 139 -2.57 5.40 -22.32
N ASP A 140 -3.71 5.47 -21.63
CA ASP A 140 -5.01 5.06 -22.18
C ASP A 140 -5.55 5.97 -23.29
N ILE A 141 -5.08 7.22 -23.41
CA ILE A 141 -5.67 8.14 -24.39
C ILE A 141 -5.00 7.96 -25.77
N SER A 142 -3.72 7.56 -25.80
CA SER A 142 -2.93 7.57 -27.04
C SER A 142 -3.10 6.35 -27.95
N GLY A 143 -3.92 5.36 -27.56
CA GLY A 143 -4.11 4.12 -28.31
C GLY A 143 -5.55 3.63 -28.43
N ILE A 144 -6.52 4.35 -27.85
CA ILE A 144 -7.93 3.98 -27.89
C ILE A 144 -8.59 4.67 -29.09
N THR A 145 -9.18 3.87 -29.99
CA THR A 145 -9.91 4.33 -31.18
C THR A 145 -11.28 4.92 -30.85
N HIS A 146 -11.86 4.58 -29.69
CA HIS A 146 -13.18 5.04 -29.26
C HIS A 146 -13.22 5.49 -27.79
N ILE A 147 -13.65 6.74 -27.56
CA ILE A 147 -13.79 7.30 -26.21
C ILE A 147 -15.15 6.86 -25.63
N ASP A 148 -15.13 6.02 -24.60
CA ASP A 148 -16.30 5.45 -23.91
C ASP A 148 -16.68 6.20 -22.61
N PHE A 149 -16.06 7.36 -22.35
CA PHE A 149 -16.24 8.13 -21.13
C PHE A 149 -16.56 9.61 -21.39
N ILE A 150 -17.35 10.21 -20.48
CA ILE A 150 -17.70 11.63 -20.51
C ILE A 150 -16.83 12.45 -19.54
N ASN A 151 -16.44 11.86 -18.40
CA ASN A 151 -15.66 12.54 -17.37
C ASN A 151 -14.54 11.63 -16.81
N ASP A 152 -13.64 12.21 -16.01
CA ASP A 152 -12.50 11.50 -15.41
C ASP A 152 -12.90 10.39 -14.43
N HIS A 153 -14.04 10.52 -13.77
CA HIS A 153 -14.55 9.51 -12.86
C HIS A 153 -15.06 8.28 -13.62
N ASN A 154 -15.87 8.49 -14.66
CA ASN A 154 -16.37 7.48 -15.58
C ASN A 154 -15.19 6.77 -16.25
N LYS A 155 -14.14 7.50 -16.67
CA LYS A 155 -12.93 6.89 -17.22
C LYS A 155 -12.27 5.92 -16.24
N ARG A 156 -12.11 6.30 -14.98
CA ARG A 156 -11.52 5.44 -13.94
C ARG A 156 -12.42 4.24 -13.63
N PHE A 157 -13.72 4.43 -13.65
CA PHE A 157 -14.71 3.37 -13.44
C PHE A 157 -14.71 2.36 -14.60
N ASN A 158 -14.79 2.82 -15.85
CA ASN A 158 -14.70 1.97 -17.03
C ASN A 158 -13.37 1.20 -17.07
N ARG A 159 -12.25 1.85 -16.71
CA ARG A 159 -10.96 1.14 -16.55
C ARG A 159 -11.01 0.05 -15.49
N LYS A 160 -11.73 0.27 -14.39
CA LYS A 160 -11.92 -0.76 -13.36
C LYS A 160 -12.74 -1.91 -13.91
N LEU A 161 -13.86 -1.63 -14.58
CA LEU A 161 -14.67 -2.66 -15.23
C LEU A 161 -13.85 -3.45 -16.25
N ALA A 162 -13.04 -2.78 -17.05
CA ALA A 162 -12.23 -3.43 -18.06
C ALA A 162 -11.24 -4.43 -17.47
N ARG A 163 -10.62 -4.10 -16.33
CA ARG A 163 -9.69 -5.02 -15.65
C ARG A 163 -10.35 -6.30 -15.15
N ASP A 164 -11.60 -6.21 -14.72
CA ASP A 164 -12.30 -7.31 -14.06
C ASP A 164 -13.16 -8.12 -15.05
N PHE A 165 -13.70 -7.48 -16.11
CA PHE A 165 -14.72 -8.06 -16.97
C PHE A 165 -14.34 -8.21 -18.45
N ASP A 166 -13.24 -7.61 -18.94
CA ASP A 166 -12.88 -7.70 -20.36
C ASP A 166 -12.63 -9.15 -20.79
N GLU A 167 -12.05 -9.97 -19.91
CA GLU A 167 -11.82 -11.41 -20.16
C GLU A 167 -13.13 -12.17 -20.44
N TYR A 168 -14.22 -11.79 -19.77
CA TYR A 168 -15.51 -12.49 -19.88
C TYR A 168 -16.47 -11.85 -20.90
N THR A 169 -16.21 -10.61 -21.32
CA THR A 169 -17.12 -9.83 -22.19
C THR A 169 -16.57 -9.60 -23.60
N ALA A 170 -15.45 -10.24 -23.93
CA ALA A 170 -14.81 -10.14 -25.24
C ALA A 170 -15.76 -10.47 -26.41
N ASP A 171 -16.56 -11.54 -26.27
CA ASP A 171 -17.50 -11.96 -27.33
C ASP A 171 -18.64 -10.95 -27.55
N VAL A 172 -19.16 -10.38 -26.46
CA VAL A 172 -20.22 -9.35 -26.52
C VAL A 172 -19.68 -8.08 -27.18
N ARG A 173 -18.44 -7.68 -26.85
CA ARG A 173 -17.76 -6.54 -27.48
C ARG A 173 -17.61 -6.76 -28.99
N MET A 174 -17.16 -7.95 -29.40
CA MET A 174 -17.00 -8.29 -30.81
C MET A 174 -18.34 -8.27 -31.57
N ASN A 175 -19.43 -8.75 -30.95
CA ASN A 175 -20.76 -8.69 -31.56
C ASN A 175 -21.28 -7.26 -31.68
N MET A 176 -21.03 -6.42 -30.67
CA MET A 176 -21.35 -4.98 -30.74
C MET A 176 -20.59 -4.27 -31.86
N GLU A 177 -19.30 -4.56 -32.01
CA GLU A 177 -18.47 -4.00 -33.11
C GLU A 177 -18.92 -4.47 -34.50
N ARG A 178 -19.56 -5.65 -34.59
CA ARG A 178 -20.14 -6.21 -35.82
C ARG A 178 -21.56 -5.72 -36.12
N GLY A 179 -22.08 -4.76 -35.35
CA GLY A 179 -23.41 -4.18 -35.56
C GLY A 179 -24.55 -4.87 -34.81
N GLY A 180 -24.25 -5.64 -33.76
CA GLY A 180 -25.25 -6.16 -32.81
C GLY A 180 -26.12 -7.31 -33.33
N ASN A 181 -25.75 -7.91 -34.46
CA ASN A 181 -26.47 -9.07 -34.99
C ASN A 181 -25.92 -10.34 -34.32
N VAL A 182 -26.74 -10.94 -33.47
CA VAL A 182 -26.59 -12.31 -32.97
C VAL A 182 -27.41 -13.24 -33.86
#